data_AF-A0A7W8NRF7-F1
#
_entry.id   AF-A0A7W8NRF7-F1
#
_cell.length_a   1.000
_cell.length_b   1.000
_cell.length_c   1.000
_cell.angle_alpha   90.00
_cell.angle_beta   90.00
_cell.angle_gamma   90.00
#
_symmetry.space_group_name_H-M   'P 1'
#
loop_
_entity.id
_entity.type
_entity.pdbx_description
1 polymer ?
#
loop_
_entity_poly.entity_id
_entity_poly.type
_entity_poly.pdbx_seq_one_letter_code
_entity_poly.pdbx_strand_id
1 'polypeptide(L)'
;MEPATHLRPLTALPEADRTPGIVLHLSPLADLLLPTLGGVLGPLVAWLAYRDRSPALDAQGKAVLNFRLSVWLYGVIVGVLTFLLFSVGMIGGAVGAAAGSEELGALAFLGSLAPFVLVLLPVMVVLGLVPFIFMIVGVIRASSGQPYTYPLTIRFLR
;
A
#
# COMPACT_ATOMS: atom_id res chain seq x y z
N MET A 1 -25.92 21.07 -39.52
CA MET A 1 -25.14 19.83 -39.40
C MET A 1 -24.26 20.01 -38.19
N GLU A 2 -24.69 19.49 -37.05
CA GLU A 2 -23.92 19.54 -35.80
C GLU A 2 -22.80 18.49 -35.90
N PRO A 3 -21.53 18.84 -35.67
CA PRO A 3 -20.46 17.85 -35.70
C PRO A 3 -20.64 16.95 -34.47
N ALA A 4 -20.81 15.65 -34.71
CA ALA A 4 -20.96 14.65 -33.68
C ALA A 4 -19.85 14.80 -32.63
N THR A 5 -20.23 15.23 -31.43
CA THR A 5 -19.40 15.26 -30.24
C THR A 5 -18.83 13.85 -30.06
N HIS A 6 -17.55 13.68 -30.38
CA HIS A 6 -16.82 12.46 -30.13
C HIS A 6 -16.91 12.16 -28.64
N LEU A 7 -17.83 11.26 -28.26
CA LEU A 7 -17.82 10.62 -26.96
C LEU A 7 -16.56 9.74 -26.94
N ARG A 8 -15.42 10.35 -26.64
CA ARG A 8 -14.17 9.65 -26.32
C ARG A 8 -14.56 8.53 -25.35
N PRO A 9 -14.12 7.28 -25.56
CA PRO A 9 -14.28 6.28 -24.51
C PRO A 9 -13.64 6.90 -23.26
N LEU A 10 -14.45 7.09 -22.22
CA LEU A 10 -14.12 7.78 -20.96
C LEU A 10 -13.10 6.96 -20.12
N THR A 11 -12.16 6.30 -20.78
CA THR A 11 -11.35 5.21 -20.24
C THR A 11 -9.88 5.33 -20.66
N ALA A 12 -9.52 5.80 -21.85
CA ALA A 12 -8.12 5.89 -22.26
C ALA A 12 -7.44 7.21 -21.84
N LEU A 13 -6.18 7.16 -21.44
CA LEU A 13 -5.32 8.33 -21.18
C LEU A 13 -4.87 8.95 -22.52
N PRO A 14 -5.21 10.23 -22.79
CA PRO A 14 -4.68 10.97 -23.92
C PRO A 14 -3.15 11.01 -23.92
N GLU A 15 -2.53 11.23 -25.08
CA GLU A 15 -1.06 11.30 -25.21
C GLU A 15 -0.42 12.27 -24.19
N ALA A 16 -1.02 13.46 -24.04
CA ALA A 16 -0.56 14.49 -23.10
C ALA A 16 -0.60 14.05 -21.61
N ASP A 17 -1.43 13.06 -21.28
CA ASP A 17 -1.65 12.57 -19.91
C ASP A 17 -0.81 11.32 -19.60
N ARG A 18 -0.15 10.70 -20.59
CA ARG A 18 0.64 9.48 -20.37
C ARG A 18 1.81 9.71 -19.42
N THR A 19 2.59 10.75 -19.65
CA THR A 19 3.74 11.07 -18.78
C THR A 19 3.29 11.42 -17.35
N PRO A 20 2.31 12.33 -17.13
CA PRO A 20 1.74 12.53 -15.79
C PRO A 20 1.19 11.24 -15.16
N GLY A 21 0.53 10.38 -15.95
CA GLY A 21 0.05 9.06 -15.50
C GLY A 21 1.19 8.16 -15.01
N ILE A 22 2.28 8.06 -15.77
CA ILE A 22 3.49 7.33 -15.35
C ILE A 22 4.04 7.89 -14.03
N VAL A 23 4.10 9.22 -13.88
CA VAL A 23 4.57 9.86 -12.64
C VAL A 23 3.68 9.50 -11.45
N LEU A 24 2.35 9.50 -11.62
CA LEU A 24 1.41 9.07 -10.58
C LEU A 24 1.66 7.62 -10.15
N HIS A 25 1.90 6.71 -11.10
CA HIS A 25 2.15 5.31 -10.77
C HIS A 25 3.56 5.05 -10.24
N LEU A 26 4.55 5.87 -10.58
CA LEU A 26 5.92 5.76 -10.05
C LEU A 26 6.11 6.45 -8.70
N SER A 27 5.27 7.43 -8.35
CA SER A 27 5.44 8.22 -7.13
C SER A 27 5.40 7.41 -5.82
N PRO A 28 4.80 6.21 -5.70
CA PRO A 28 5.01 5.35 -4.54
C PRO A 28 6.49 5.02 -4.25
N LEU A 29 7.40 5.14 -5.22
CA LEU A 29 8.85 4.96 -5.00
C LEU A 29 9.46 5.99 -4.05
N ALA A 30 8.78 7.08 -3.73
CA ALA A 30 9.20 8.01 -2.68
C ALA A 30 9.33 7.31 -1.30
N ASP A 31 8.72 6.13 -1.12
CA ASP A 31 8.92 5.26 0.03
C ASP A 31 10.38 4.86 0.26
N LEU A 32 11.23 4.89 -0.79
CA LEU A 32 12.67 4.64 -0.66
C LEU A 32 13.41 5.79 0.07
N LEU A 33 12.90 7.01 -0.03
CA LEU A 33 13.49 8.20 0.60
C LEU A 33 12.95 8.40 2.02
N LEU A 34 11.65 8.18 2.19
CA LEU A 34 10.95 8.27 3.47
C LEU A 34 10.20 6.95 3.68
N PRO A 35 10.81 5.94 4.31
CA PRO A 35 10.19 4.64 4.53
C PRO A 35 8.81 4.80 5.18
N THR A 36 7.84 4.03 4.71
CA THR A 36 6.41 4.03 5.09
C THR A 36 5.60 5.26 4.72
N LEU A 37 6.14 6.48 4.85
CA LEU A 37 5.40 7.72 4.60
C LEU A 37 5.49 8.17 3.14
N GLY A 38 6.66 8.04 2.52
CA GLY A 38 6.89 8.41 1.13
C GLY A 38 6.00 7.64 0.16
N GLY A 39 5.65 6.40 0.51
CA GLY A 39 4.67 5.59 -0.20
C GLY A 39 3.29 6.19 -0.37
N VAL A 40 2.86 7.09 0.51
CA VAL A 40 1.57 7.78 0.49
C VAL A 40 1.76 9.24 0.06
N LEU A 41 2.78 9.91 0.59
CA LEU A 41 3.07 11.31 0.28
C LEU A 41 3.47 11.52 -1.19
N GLY A 42 4.22 10.60 -1.79
CA GLY A 42 4.58 10.67 -3.20
C GLY A 42 3.35 10.72 -4.11
N PRO A 43 2.46 9.71 -4.06
CA PRO A 43 1.18 9.72 -4.78
C PRO A 43 0.29 10.91 -4.46
N LEU A 44 0.25 11.36 -3.20
CA LEU A 44 -0.53 12.54 -2.82
C LEU A 44 -0.01 13.79 -3.52
N VAL A 45 1.30 14.05 -3.48
CA VAL A 45 1.93 15.21 -4.14
C VAL A 45 1.74 15.12 -5.66
N ALA A 46 1.99 13.94 -6.26
CA ALA A 46 1.80 13.74 -7.70
C ALA A 46 0.33 13.94 -8.10
N TRP A 47 -0.63 13.43 -7.33
CA TRP A 47 -2.05 13.62 -7.59
C TRP A 47 -2.43 15.11 -7.50
N LEU A 48 -2.00 15.82 -6.46
CA LEU A 48 -2.27 17.26 -6.32
C LEU A 48 -1.65 18.08 -7.46
N ALA A 49 -0.51 17.68 -8.00
CA ALA A 49 0.15 18.37 -9.11
C ALA A 49 -0.57 18.18 -10.47
N TYR A 50 -1.32 17.08 -10.65
CA TYR A 50 -1.87 16.69 -11.95
C TYR A 50 -3.41 16.54 -11.99
N ARG A 51 -4.10 16.51 -10.84
CA ARG A 51 -5.55 16.27 -10.72
C ARG A 51 -6.41 17.20 -11.56
N ASP A 52 -6.04 18.47 -11.68
CA ASP A 52 -6.87 19.47 -12.36
C ASP A 52 -6.61 19.52 -13.88
N ARG A 53 -5.67 18.70 -14.40
CA ARG A 53 -5.36 18.65 -15.84
C ARG A 53 -6.40 17.87 -16.64
N SER A 54 -6.86 16.74 -16.12
CA SER A 54 -7.89 15.94 -16.79
C SER A 54 -8.62 15.02 -15.81
N PRO A 55 -9.89 14.64 -16.09
CA PRO A 55 -10.63 13.68 -15.27
C PRO A 55 -9.94 12.30 -15.18
N ALA A 56 -9.21 11.91 -16.23
CA ALA A 56 -8.46 10.65 -16.24
C ALA A 56 -7.31 10.67 -15.23
N LEU A 57 -6.58 11.78 -15.12
CA LEU A 57 -5.49 11.94 -14.16
C LEU A 57 -5.98 12.05 -12.72
N ASP A 58 -7.12 12.71 -12.47
CA ASP A 58 -7.76 12.69 -11.15
C ASP A 58 -8.10 11.26 -10.72
N ALA A 59 -8.72 10.49 -11.63
CA ALA A 59 -9.08 9.09 -11.37
C ALA A 59 -7.85 8.19 -11.12
N GLN A 60 -6.78 8.33 -11.91
CA GLN A 60 -5.55 7.56 -11.71
C GLN A 60 -4.84 7.94 -10.41
N GLY A 61 -4.76 9.23 -10.07
CA GLY A 61 -4.15 9.67 -8.82
C GLY A 61 -4.90 9.16 -7.59
N LYS A 62 -6.23 9.24 -7.60
CA LYS A 62 -7.08 8.61 -6.56
C LYS A 62 -6.87 7.09 -6.49
N ALA A 63 -6.74 6.41 -7.63
CA ALA A 63 -6.51 4.96 -7.66
C ALA A 63 -5.19 4.56 -6.99
N VAL A 64 -4.08 5.24 -7.32
CA VAL A 64 -2.77 4.99 -6.68
C VAL A 64 -2.82 5.31 -5.20
N LEU A 65 -3.41 6.45 -4.83
CA LEU A 65 -3.46 6.89 -3.44
C LEU A 65 -4.33 5.96 -2.59
N ASN A 66 -5.51 5.56 -3.07
CA ASN A 66 -6.35 4.55 -2.42
C ASN A 66 -5.61 3.23 -2.23
N PHE A 67 -4.88 2.78 -3.25
CA PHE A 67 -4.10 1.54 -3.14
C PHE A 67 -3.01 1.63 -2.06
N ARG A 68 -2.22 2.70 -2.05
CA ARG A 68 -1.15 2.87 -1.05
C ARG A 68 -1.70 3.04 0.37
N LEU A 69 -2.82 3.74 0.53
CA LEU A 69 -3.53 3.80 1.81
C LEU A 69 -4.04 2.42 2.25
N SER A 70 -4.52 1.60 1.32
CA SER A 70 -4.98 0.23 1.62
C SER A 70 -3.81 -0.65 2.09
N VAL A 71 -2.70 -0.63 1.37
CA VAL A 71 -1.48 -1.39 1.73
C VAL A 71 -0.95 -0.94 3.09
N TRP A 72 -0.92 0.37 3.35
CA TRP A 72 -0.51 0.91 4.65
C TRP A 72 -1.43 0.43 5.77
N LEU A 73 -2.75 0.48 5.56
CA LEU A 73 -3.72 -0.02 6.53
C LEU A 73 -3.54 -1.52 6.81
N TYR A 74 -3.29 -2.34 5.77
CA TYR A 74 -3.00 -3.77 5.95
C TYR A 74 -1.74 -3.98 6.80
N GLY A 75 -0.69 -3.21 6.55
CA GLY A 75 0.53 -3.21 7.36
C GLY A 75 0.27 -2.86 8.83
N VAL A 76 -0.52 -1.81 9.09
CA VAL A 76 -0.89 -1.40 10.47
C VAL A 76 -1.66 -2.51 11.18
N ILE A 77 -2.64 -3.12 10.53
CA ILE A 77 -3.44 -4.21 11.13
C ILE A 77 -2.54 -5.39 11.52
N VAL A 78 -1.66 -5.83 10.62
CA VAL A 78 -0.73 -6.93 10.88
C VAL A 78 0.28 -6.58 11.96
N GLY A 79 0.79 -5.34 11.96
CA GLY A 79 1.70 -4.85 12.98
C GLY A 79 1.06 -4.86 14.38
N VAL A 80 -0.17 -4.34 14.50
CA VAL A 80 -0.93 -4.37 15.76
C VAL A 80 -1.18 -5.81 16.20
N LEU A 81 -1.62 -6.69 15.32
CA LEU A 81 -1.85 -8.11 15.65
C LEU A 81 -0.56 -8.78 16.15
N THR A 82 0.56 -8.56 15.46
CA THR A 82 1.87 -9.12 15.86
C THR A 82 2.30 -8.59 17.23
N PHE A 83 2.11 -7.29 17.47
CA PHE A 83 2.42 -6.68 18.76
C PHE A 83 1.56 -7.23 19.91
N LEU A 84 0.27 -7.48 19.67
CA LEU A 84 -0.61 -8.12 20.65
C LEU A 84 -0.15 -9.55 20.98
N LEU A 85 0.21 -10.35 19.97
CA LEU A 85 0.71 -11.71 20.18
C LEU A 85 2.04 -11.72 20.95
N PHE A 86 2.95 -10.81 20.62
CA PHE A 86 4.17 -10.59 21.39
C PHE A 86 3.84 -10.27 22.86
N SER A 87 2.91 -9.34 23.09
CA SER A 87 2.52 -8.91 24.43
C SER A 87 1.95 -10.05 25.27
N VAL A 88 1.15 -10.94 24.67
CA VAL A 88 0.63 -12.13 25.35
C VAL A 88 1.75 -13.07 25.79
N GLY A 89 2.74 -13.33 24.93
CA GLY A 89 3.90 -14.15 25.29
C GLY A 89 4.74 -13.52 26.41
N MET A 90 4.93 -12.20 26.37
CA MET A 90 5.64 -11.46 27.42
C MET A 90 4.92 -11.54 28.78
N ILE A 91 3.59 -11.36 28.79
CA ILE A 91 2.78 -11.49 30.00
C ILE A 91 2.82 -12.93 30.51
N GLY A 92 2.66 -13.92 29.64
CA GLY A 92 2.77 -15.34 29.99
C GLY A 92 4.14 -15.67 30.60
N GLY A 93 5.21 -15.08 30.06
CA GLY A 93 6.56 -15.25 30.59
C GLY A 93 6.72 -14.70 32.01
N ALA A 94 6.23 -13.48 32.24
CA ALA A 94 6.24 -12.86 33.57
C ALA A 94 5.39 -13.64 34.59
N VAL A 95 4.20 -14.09 34.19
CA VAL A 95 3.29 -14.87 35.04
C VAL A 95 3.91 -16.23 35.37
N GLY A 96 4.49 -16.91 34.38
CA GLY A 96 5.13 -18.22 34.58
C GLY A 96 6.29 -18.15 35.57
N ALA A 97 7.12 -17.11 35.46
CA ALA A 97 8.20 -16.85 36.42
C ALA A 97 7.67 -16.55 37.84
N ALA A 98 6.63 -15.72 37.96
CA ALA A 98 6.03 -15.38 39.25
C ALA A 98 5.32 -16.57 39.92
N ALA A 99 4.79 -17.52 39.13
CA ALA A 99 4.09 -18.71 39.62
C ALA A 99 5.03 -19.88 39.99
N GLY A 100 6.36 -19.70 39.92
CA GLY A 100 7.34 -20.76 40.19
C GLY A 100 7.47 -21.79 39.06
N SER A 101 6.93 -21.48 37.88
CA SER A 101 7.01 -22.31 36.66
C SER A 101 8.02 -21.72 35.68
N GLU A 102 9.29 -21.69 36.08
CA GLU A 102 10.37 -21.01 35.35
C GLU A 102 10.50 -21.50 33.90
N GLU A 103 10.38 -22.80 33.66
CA GLU A 103 10.45 -23.39 32.32
C GLU A 103 9.33 -22.89 31.40
N LEU A 104 8.09 -22.86 31.90
CA LEU A 104 6.93 -22.37 31.15
C LEU A 104 7.02 -20.86 30.91
N GLY A 105 7.50 -20.10 31.90
CA GLY A 105 7.75 -18.67 31.78
C GLY A 105 8.80 -18.36 30.71
N ALA A 106 9.93 -19.07 30.72
CA ALA A 106 10.98 -18.91 29.71
C ALA A 106 10.49 -19.27 28.30
N LEU A 107 9.73 -20.36 28.15
CA LEU A 107 9.12 -20.76 26.88
C LEU A 107 8.15 -19.70 26.34
N ALA A 108 7.27 -19.16 27.17
CA ALA A 108 6.32 -18.12 26.76
C ALA A 108 7.04 -16.82 26.37
N PHE A 109 8.06 -16.41 27.13
CA PHE A 109 8.86 -15.23 26.83
C PHE A 109 9.62 -15.38 25.50
N LEU A 110 10.36 -16.48 25.32
CA LEU A 110 11.11 -16.71 24.08
C LEU A 110 10.18 -16.91 22.88
N GLY A 111 9.08 -17.64 23.08
CA GLY A 111 8.04 -17.86 22.08
C GLY A 111 7.35 -16.58 21.62
N SER A 112 7.37 -15.51 22.42
CA SER A 112 6.80 -14.20 22.05
C SER A 112 7.44 -13.59 20.80
N LEU A 113 8.65 -14.02 20.42
CA LEU A 113 9.34 -13.56 19.21
C LEU A 113 8.86 -14.28 17.94
N ALA A 114 8.23 -15.45 18.07
CA ALA A 114 7.80 -16.26 16.94
C ALA A 114 6.85 -15.51 15.97
N PRO A 115 5.88 -14.69 16.41
CA PRO A 115 5.03 -13.90 15.52
C PRO A 115 5.81 -12.97 14.58
N PHE A 116 6.97 -12.43 14.99
CA PHE A 116 7.77 -11.57 14.13
C PHE A 116 8.37 -12.33 12.95
N VAL A 117 8.83 -13.55 13.19
CA VAL A 117 9.49 -14.38 12.19
C VAL A 117 8.47 -15.13 11.33
N LEU A 118 7.44 -15.69 11.96
CA LEU A 118 6.47 -16.57 11.29
C LEU A 118 5.33 -15.81 10.61
N VAL A 119 5.00 -14.60 11.10
CA VAL A 119 3.89 -13.80 10.56
C VAL A 119 4.40 -12.50 9.97
N LEU A 120 5.03 -11.64 10.76
CA LEU A 120 5.36 -10.28 10.31
C LEU A 120 6.35 -10.31 9.13
N LEU A 121 7.43 -11.07 9.20
CA LEU A 121 8.45 -11.10 8.16
C LEU A 121 7.89 -11.59 6.80
N PRO A 122 7.21 -12.75 6.70
CA PRO A 122 6.59 -13.17 5.45
C PRO A 122 5.57 -12.16 4.91
N VAL A 123 4.75 -11.59 5.79
CA VAL A 123 3.73 -10.61 5.37
C VAL A 123 4.38 -9.31 4.89
N MET A 124 5.46 -8.84 5.52
CA MET A 124 6.21 -7.67 5.06
C MET A 124 6.85 -7.91 3.70
N VAL A 125 7.37 -9.11 3.43
CA VAL A 125 7.87 -9.47 2.09
C VAL A 125 6.75 -9.39 1.05
N VAL A 126 5.57 -9.94 1.37
CA VAL A 126 4.40 -9.88 0.48
C VAL A 126 3.92 -8.44 0.27
N LEU A 127 3.80 -7.64 1.33
CA LEU A 127 3.38 -6.24 1.29
C LEU A 127 4.43 -5.30 0.67
N GLY A 128 5.69 -5.72 0.56
CA GLY A 128 6.71 -5.03 -0.23
C GLY A 128 6.62 -5.40 -1.72
N LEU A 129 6.62 -6.70 -2.03
CA LEU A 129 6.72 -7.21 -3.40
C LEU A 129 5.44 -7.04 -4.22
N VAL A 130 4.28 -7.41 -3.68
CA VAL A 130 3.02 -7.39 -4.43
C VAL A 130 2.63 -5.96 -4.84
N PRO A 131 2.67 -4.95 -3.94
CA PRO A 131 2.42 -3.57 -4.32
C PRO A 131 3.44 -3.01 -5.31
N PHE A 132 4.70 -3.43 -5.21
CA PHE A 132 5.73 -3.06 -6.19
C PHE A 132 5.40 -3.62 -7.58
N ILE A 133 4.95 -4.87 -7.69
CA ILE A 133 4.52 -5.45 -8.97
C ILE A 133 3.34 -4.66 -9.56
N PHE A 134 2.31 -4.38 -8.76
CA PHE A 134 1.15 -3.61 -9.26
C PHE A 134 1.53 -2.17 -9.66
N MET A 135 2.47 -1.55 -8.95
CA MET A 135 3.04 -0.26 -9.34
C MET A 135 3.66 -0.32 -10.74
N ILE A 136 4.50 -1.31 -11.03
CA ILE A 136 5.11 -1.51 -12.35
C ILE A 136 4.04 -1.75 -13.43
N VAL A 137 3.01 -2.56 -13.14
CA VAL A 137 1.89 -2.77 -14.07
C VAL A 137 1.14 -1.47 -14.35
N GLY A 138 0.94 -0.63 -13.32
CA GLY A 138 0.34 0.69 -13.47
C GLY A 138 1.14 1.60 -14.40
N VAL A 139 2.47 1.60 -14.27
CA VAL A 139 3.37 2.34 -15.16
C VAL A 139 3.25 1.86 -16.61
N ILE A 140 3.32 0.54 -16.84
CA ILE A 140 3.21 -0.06 -18.19
C ILE A 140 1.86 0.28 -18.83
N ARG A 141 0.78 0.25 -18.06
CA ARG A 141 -0.56 0.61 -18.57
C ARG A 141 -0.66 2.09 -18.88
N ALA A 142 -0.21 2.97 -18.00
CA ALA A 142 -0.21 4.41 -18.24
C ALA A 142 0.62 4.79 -19.47
N SER A 143 1.77 4.14 -19.69
CA SER A 143 2.57 4.37 -20.90
C SER A 143 1.87 3.94 -22.19
N SER A 144 1.01 2.92 -22.12
CA SER A 144 0.17 2.48 -23.25
C SER A 144 -1.10 3.31 -23.45
N GLY A 145 -1.32 4.35 -22.63
CA GLY A 145 -2.56 5.14 -22.64
C GLY A 145 -3.76 4.40 -22.02
N GLN A 146 -3.53 3.32 -21.28
CA GLN A 146 -4.57 2.53 -20.63
C GLN A 146 -4.66 2.91 -19.15
N PRO A 147 -5.88 3.04 -18.58
CA PRO A 147 -6.05 3.31 -17.18
C PRO A 147 -5.70 2.05 -16.36
N TYR A 148 -5.25 2.25 -15.12
CA TYR A 148 -5.03 1.16 -14.20
C TYR A 148 -5.81 1.35 -12.90
N THR A 149 -6.42 0.26 -12.46
CA THR A 149 -7.03 0.15 -11.14
C THR A 149 -6.33 -0.96 -10.39
N TYR A 150 -5.99 -0.67 -9.14
CA TYR A 150 -5.24 -1.61 -8.32
C TYR A 150 -6.19 -2.64 -7.71
N PRO A 151 -5.85 -3.94 -7.77
CA PRO A 151 -6.60 -4.95 -7.03
C PRO A 151 -6.36 -4.77 -5.52
N LEU A 152 -7.27 -5.29 -4.70
CA LEU A 152 -7.21 -5.20 -3.23
C LEU A 152 -7.15 -3.75 -2.71
N THR A 153 -7.75 -2.80 -3.45
CA THR A 153 -7.85 -1.40 -3.00
C THR A 153 -9.17 -1.13 -2.31
N ILE A 154 -9.11 -0.39 -1.21
CA ILE A 154 -10.23 0.24 -0.51
C ILE A 154 -10.35 1.68 -1.03
N ARG A 155 -11.55 2.06 -1.45
CA ARG A 155 -11.82 3.40 -2.04
C ARG A 155 -12.09 4.44 -0.95
N PHE A 156 -11.02 5.04 -0.42
CA PHE A 156 -11.11 6.16 0.54
C PHE A 156 -11.53 7.45 -0.16
N LEU A 157 -10.92 7.72 -1.32
CA LEU A 157 -11.23 8.85 -2.19
C LEU A 157 -12.18 8.38 -3.30
N ARG A 158 -13.27 9.13 -3.51
CA ARG A 158 -14.31 8.86 -4.52
C ARG A 158 -14.19 9.78 -5.73
#